data_AF-A0A1W1VR82-F1
#
_entry.id   AF-A0A1W1VR82-F1
#
_cell.length_a   1.000
_cell.length_b   1.000
_cell.length_c   1.000
_cell.angle_alpha   90.00
_cell.angle_beta   90.00
_cell.angle_gamma   90.00
#
_symmetry.space_group_name_H-M   'P 1'
#
loop_
_entity.id
_entity.type
_entity.pdbx_description
1 polymer ?
#
loop_
_entity_poly.entity_id
_entity_poly.type
_entity_poly.pdbx_seq_one_letter_code
_entity_poly.pdbx_strand_id
1 'polypeptide(L)'
;MATSDREIRREICNSLIKKYGKDPGTLIVHELKVCQGEARIDIALVNGALHGYEIKSDRDTLERLPGQIKIYNRVFDTITIVTGASHLKEVATLIPPWWGIKVATRMNSGEIAITDMRQPESNTNVDAFSLAQFLWRDELLDLLMRHNVGKEIKRLTRSKLWAYVAENISLEELKAHVRDCLKKRQAWRPDVLRT
;
A
#
# COMPACT_ATOMS: atom_id res chain seq x y z
N MET A 1 -11.46 26.81 -1.26
CA MET A 1 -11.96 26.06 -2.45
C MET A 1 -11.70 24.58 -2.24
N ALA A 2 -12.63 23.72 -2.65
CA ALA A 2 -12.50 22.27 -2.47
C ALA A 2 -11.33 21.68 -3.29
N THR A 3 -10.67 20.69 -2.70
CA THR A 3 -9.68 19.81 -3.34
C THR A 3 -10.37 18.69 -4.14
N SER A 4 -9.64 18.05 -5.05
CA SER A 4 -10.10 16.86 -5.77
C SER A 4 -9.05 15.76 -5.73
N ASP A 5 -9.49 14.49 -5.77
CA ASP A 5 -8.59 13.33 -5.81
C ASP A 5 -7.50 13.49 -6.89
N ARG A 6 -7.89 13.83 -8.12
CA ARG A 6 -6.95 13.94 -9.25
C ARG A 6 -5.80 14.91 -8.96
N GLU A 7 -6.10 16.05 -8.35
CA GLU A 7 -5.09 17.06 -8.04
C GLU A 7 -4.19 16.62 -6.88
N ILE A 8 -4.77 16.05 -5.82
CA ILE A 8 -4.04 15.51 -4.67
C ILE A 8 -3.11 14.37 -5.13
N ARG A 9 -3.64 13.42 -5.89
CA ARG A 9 -2.92 12.27 -6.43
C ARG A 9 -1.72 12.70 -7.28
N ARG A 10 -1.92 13.68 -8.16
CA ARG A 10 -0.83 14.25 -8.97
C ARG A 10 0.27 14.84 -8.10
N GLU A 11 -0.09 15.61 -7.07
CA GLU A 11 0.89 16.25 -6.19
C GLU A 11 1.68 15.22 -5.36
N ILE A 12 1.02 14.20 -4.83
CA ILE A 12 1.69 13.07 -4.14
C ILE A 12 2.67 12.40 -5.10
N CYS A 13 2.25 12.07 -6.32
CA CYS A 13 3.11 11.39 -7.30
C CYS A 13 4.32 12.25 -7.67
N ASN A 14 4.13 13.54 -7.93
CA ASN A 14 5.23 14.47 -8.21
C ASN A 14 6.24 14.50 -7.06
N SER A 15 5.75 14.57 -5.82
CA SER A 15 6.58 14.55 -4.62
C SER A 15 7.37 13.24 -4.48
N LEU A 16 6.72 12.09 -4.69
CA LEU A 16 7.35 10.77 -4.65
C LEU A 16 8.39 10.60 -5.75
N ILE A 17 8.10 11.01 -6.99
CA ILE A 17 9.04 10.96 -8.12
C ILE A 17 10.22 11.89 -7.85
N LYS A 18 9.99 13.10 -7.34
CA LYS A 18 11.08 14.02 -6.99
C LYS A 18 12.01 13.42 -5.93
N LYS A 19 11.44 12.70 -4.96
CA LYS A 19 12.18 12.12 -3.82
C LYS A 19 12.88 10.80 -4.16
N TYR A 20 12.22 9.92 -4.90
CA TYR A 20 12.67 8.54 -5.13
C TYR A 20 12.92 8.20 -6.61
N GLY A 21 12.69 9.14 -7.53
CA GLY A 21 12.79 8.94 -8.99
C GLY A 21 14.16 8.55 -9.54
N LYS A 22 15.18 8.46 -8.68
CA LYS A 22 16.55 8.04 -9.02
C LYS A 22 17.00 6.82 -8.22
N ASP A 23 16.11 6.23 -7.44
CA ASP A 23 16.39 5.04 -6.64
C ASP A 23 15.92 3.78 -7.41
N PRO A 24 16.84 2.96 -7.95
CA PRO A 24 16.52 1.81 -8.78
C PRO A 24 15.79 0.68 -8.03
N GLY A 25 15.55 0.83 -6.72
CA GLY A 25 14.77 -0.08 -5.88
C GLY A 25 13.34 0.35 -5.60
N THR A 26 12.87 1.47 -6.17
CA THR A 26 11.55 2.02 -5.89
C THR A 26 10.53 1.73 -6.99
N LEU A 27 9.31 1.39 -6.56
CA LEU A 27 8.16 1.17 -7.41
C LEU A 27 6.98 1.98 -6.86
N ILE A 28 6.34 2.78 -7.72
CA ILE A 28 5.10 3.49 -7.39
C ILE A 28 3.97 2.83 -8.18
N VAL A 29 2.98 2.31 -7.47
CA VAL A 29 1.83 1.60 -8.04
C VAL A 29 0.56 2.36 -7.71
N HIS A 30 -0.23 2.68 -8.72
CA HIS A 30 -1.55 3.24 -8.55
C HIS A 30 -2.58 2.13 -8.37
N GLU A 31 -3.62 2.39 -7.57
CA GLU A 31 -4.83 1.55 -7.50
C GLU A 31 -4.51 0.07 -7.20
N LEU A 32 -3.59 -0.15 -6.25
CA LEU A 32 -3.12 -1.49 -5.86
C LEU A 32 -4.20 -2.20 -5.06
N LYS A 33 -4.70 -3.32 -5.61
CA LYS A 33 -5.68 -4.20 -4.95
C LYS A 33 -5.03 -4.92 -3.77
N VAL A 34 -5.73 -4.93 -2.65
CA VAL A 34 -5.31 -5.54 -1.38
C VAL A 34 -6.28 -6.64 -1.00
N CYS A 35 -5.79 -7.72 -0.39
CA CYS A 35 -6.57 -8.87 0.07
C CYS A 35 -7.56 -9.39 -1.01
N GLN A 36 -7.02 -9.83 -2.14
CA GLN A 36 -7.81 -10.27 -3.32
C GLN A 36 -8.83 -9.24 -3.86
N GLY A 37 -8.67 -7.95 -3.54
CA GLY A 37 -9.53 -6.87 -4.03
C GLY A 37 -10.63 -6.44 -3.05
N GLU A 38 -10.60 -6.89 -1.79
CA GLU A 38 -11.46 -6.37 -0.72
C GLU A 38 -11.29 -4.86 -0.51
N ALA A 39 -10.09 -4.33 -0.75
CA ALA A 39 -9.82 -2.90 -0.81
C ALA A 39 -8.79 -2.57 -1.88
N ARG A 40 -8.60 -1.27 -2.12
CA ARG A 40 -7.69 -0.76 -3.14
C ARG A 40 -7.08 0.54 -2.67
N ILE A 41 -5.78 0.50 -2.37
CA ILE A 41 -5.02 1.68 -1.97
C ILE A 41 -4.78 2.57 -3.20
N ASP A 42 -4.88 3.88 -3.03
CA ASP A 42 -4.77 4.83 -4.14
C ASP A 42 -3.36 4.84 -4.74
N ILE A 43 -2.34 4.90 -3.88
CA ILE A 43 -0.93 4.83 -4.27
C ILE A 43 -0.19 3.92 -3.28
N ALA A 44 0.54 2.94 -3.79
CA ALA A 44 1.50 2.16 -3.03
C ALA A 44 2.93 2.51 -3.46
N LEU A 45 3.76 2.85 -2.48
CA LEU A 45 5.21 2.99 -2.63
C LEU A 45 5.87 1.72 -2.11
N VAL A 46 6.60 1.03 -2.99
CA VAL A 46 7.31 -0.23 -2.68
C VAL A 46 8.80 -0.01 -2.83
N ASN A 47 9.53 -0.06 -1.73
CA ASN A 47 10.99 0.09 -1.69
C ASN A 47 11.60 -0.76 -0.56
N GLY A 48 12.34 -0.14 0.38
CA GLY A 48 12.73 -0.72 1.66
C GLY A 48 11.55 -1.08 2.59
N ALA A 49 10.34 -0.60 2.29
CA ALA A 49 9.09 -0.98 2.95
C ALA A 49 7.91 -0.94 1.97
N LEU A 50 6.75 -1.43 2.39
CA LEU A 50 5.48 -1.26 1.69
C LEU A 50 4.67 -0.13 2.37
N HIS A 51 4.63 1.04 1.72
CA HIS A 51 3.90 2.21 2.21
C HIS A 51 2.65 2.47 1.36
N GLY A 52 1.50 2.68 2.02
CA GLY A 52 0.24 3.02 1.36
C GLY A 52 -0.14 4.49 1.55
N TYR A 53 -0.58 5.15 0.48
CA TYR A 53 -1.26 6.44 0.53
C TYR A 53 -2.73 6.25 0.17
N GLU A 54 -3.63 6.65 1.08
CA GLU A 54 -5.08 6.72 0.84
C GLU A 54 -5.49 8.19 0.71
N ILE A 55 -6.32 8.53 -0.27
CA ILE A 55 -6.74 9.90 -0.56
C ILE A 55 -8.22 10.08 -0.19
N LYS A 56 -8.53 11.17 0.51
CA LYS A 56 -9.90 11.64 0.79
C LYS A 56 -9.98 13.13 0.52
N SER A 57 -10.36 13.53 -0.70
CA SER A 57 -10.54 14.94 -1.05
C SER A 57 -11.74 15.56 -0.32
N ASP A 58 -11.88 16.90 -0.33
CA ASP A 58 -13.02 17.58 0.30
C ASP A 58 -14.40 17.21 -0.32
N ARG A 59 -14.40 16.47 -1.44
CA ARG A 59 -15.60 16.03 -2.15
C ARG A 59 -15.98 14.58 -1.84
N ASP A 60 -15.14 13.86 -1.10
CA ASP A 60 -15.35 12.44 -0.83
C ASP A 60 -16.26 12.23 0.40
N THR A 61 -16.77 11.01 0.54
CA THR A 61 -17.36 10.54 1.79
C THR A 61 -16.36 9.64 2.52
N LEU A 62 -16.48 9.55 3.85
CA LEU A 62 -15.64 8.69 4.67
C LEU A 62 -16.26 7.31 4.95
N GLU A 63 -17.41 7.00 4.37
CA GLU A 63 -18.19 5.77 4.63
C GLU A 63 -17.38 4.48 4.42
N ARG A 64 -16.49 4.47 3.43
CA ARG A 64 -15.64 3.31 3.11
C ARG A 64 -14.40 3.19 4.00
N LEU A 65 -14.00 4.28 4.67
CA LEU A 65 -12.74 4.36 5.40
C LEU A 65 -12.63 3.31 6.52
N PRO A 66 -13.67 3.04 7.35
CA PRO A 66 -13.59 2.01 8.39
C PRO A 66 -13.28 0.61 7.83
N GLY A 67 -13.87 0.27 6.67
CA GLY A 67 -13.57 -0.99 5.98
C GLY A 67 -12.13 -1.01 5.47
N GLN A 68 -11.71 0.07 4.79
CA GLN A 68 -10.36 0.23 4.26
C GLN A 68 -9.28 0.12 5.36
N ILE A 69 -9.48 0.74 6.52
CA ILE A 69 -8.58 0.65 7.69
C ILE A 69 -8.36 -0.81 8.07
N LYS A 70 -9.44 -1.60 8.22
CA LYS A 70 -9.34 -3.03 8.58
C LYS A 70 -8.50 -3.80 7.58
N ILE A 71 -8.67 -3.54 6.28
CA ILE A 71 -7.95 -4.26 5.23
C ILE A 71 -6.48 -3.84 5.17
N TYR A 72 -6.21 -2.54 5.13
CA TYR A 72 -4.86 -2.03 4.93
C TYR A 72 -3.93 -2.33 6.12
N ASN A 73 -4.47 -2.27 7.35
CA ASN A 73 -3.70 -2.59 8.56
C ASN A 73 -3.16 -4.03 8.56
N ARG A 74 -3.72 -4.94 7.76
CA ARG A 74 -3.22 -6.32 7.66
C ARG A 74 -1.96 -6.44 6.82
N VAL A 75 -1.60 -5.45 6.00
CA VAL A 75 -0.57 -5.66 4.96
C VAL A 75 0.51 -4.59 4.84
N PHE A 76 0.19 -3.32 5.12
CA PHE A 76 1.16 -2.24 4.91
C PHE A 76 2.07 -2.11 6.13
N ASP A 77 3.35 -1.83 5.88
CA ASP A 77 4.32 -1.51 6.94
C ASP A 77 4.03 -0.13 7.53
N THR A 78 3.59 0.80 6.69
CA THR A 78 3.23 2.18 7.05
C THR A 78 2.12 2.70 6.12
N ILE A 79 1.27 3.61 6.59
CA ILE A 79 0.18 4.19 5.81
C ILE A 79 0.10 5.68 6.10
N THR A 80 -0.11 6.49 5.08
CA THR A 80 -0.46 7.91 5.21
C THR A 80 -1.81 8.16 4.55
N ILE A 81 -2.75 8.75 5.29
CA ILE A 81 -3.96 9.31 4.67
C ILE A 81 -3.72 10.77 4.27
N VAL A 82 -4.05 11.11 3.03
CA VAL A 82 -4.00 12.47 2.51
C VAL A 82 -5.42 12.98 2.36
N THR A 83 -5.80 13.88 3.27
CA THR A 83 -7.19 14.33 3.42
C THR A 83 -7.35 15.80 3.03
N GLY A 84 -8.50 16.15 2.45
CA GLY A 84 -8.95 17.53 2.39
C GLY A 84 -9.14 18.10 3.80
N ALA A 85 -9.04 19.42 3.92
CA ALA A 85 -9.16 20.12 5.20
C ALA A 85 -10.54 19.90 5.87
N SER A 86 -11.61 19.71 5.08
CA SER A 86 -12.95 19.47 5.62
C SER A 86 -13.06 18.17 6.42
N HIS A 87 -12.29 17.15 6.05
CA HIS A 87 -12.34 15.81 6.64
C HIS A 87 -11.32 15.57 7.74
N LEU A 88 -10.37 16.49 7.95
CA LEU A 88 -9.25 16.30 8.89
C LEU A 88 -9.70 15.83 10.28
N LYS A 89 -10.71 16.50 10.86
CA LYS A 89 -11.18 16.19 12.21
C LYS A 89 -11.73 14.77 12.30
N GLU A 90 -12.57 14.37 11.35
CA GLU A 90 -13.21 13.05 11.33
C GLU A 90 -12.21 11.95 11.00
N VAL A 91 -11.34 12.18 10.02
CA VAL A 91 -10.23 11.27 9.70
C VAL A 91 -9.35 11.01 10.92
N ALA A 92 -8.96 12.06 11.64
CA ALA A 92 -8.12 11.93 12.84
C ALA A 92 -8.78 11.10 13.96
N THR A 93 -10.12 11.05 14.01
CA THR A 93 -10.87 10.21 14.96
C THR A 93 -11.04 8.77 14.51
N LEU A 94 -11.09 8.52 13.19
CA LEU A 94 -11.38 7.19 12.64
C LEU A 94 -10.12 6.33 12.50
N ILE A 95 -9.00 6.92 12.08
CA ILE A 95 -7.79 6.17 11.75
C ILE A 95 -6.99 5.80 13.01
N PRO A 96 -6.24 4.69 12.97
CA PRO A 96 -5.29 4.35 14.04
C PRO A 96 -4.24 5.45 14.27
N PRO A 97 -3.68 5.57 15.49
CA PRO A 97 -2.68 6.60 15.80
C PRO A 97 -1.40 6.49 14.96
N TRP A 98 -1.03 5.27 14.55
CA TRP A 98 0.19 5.02 13.77
C TRP A 98 0.10 5.47 12.30
N TRP A 99 -1.10 5.78 11.77
CA TRP A 99 -1.22 6.29 10.41
C TRP A 99 -0.66 7.71 10.31
N GLY A 100 0.08 8.00 9.25
CA GLY A 100 0.42 9.38 8.91
C GLY A 100 -0.83 10.16 8.45
N ILE A 101 -0.81 11.48 8.66
CA ILE A 101 -1.83 12.39 8.15
C ILE A 101 -1.14 13.50 7.38
N LYS A 102 -1.55 13.68 6.13
CA LYS A 102 -1.25 14.87 5.34
C LYS A 102 -2.54 15.58 4.99
N VAL A 103 -2.51 16.91 4.95
CA VAL A 103 -3.67 17.74 4.62
C VAL A 103 -3.45 18.46 3.31
N ALA A 104 -4.37 18.24 2.37
CA ALA A 104 -4.43 18.94 1.11
C ALA A 104 -5.28 20.21 1.25
N THR A 105 -4.71 21.34 0.88
CA THR A 105 -5.40 22.65 0.87
C THR A 105 -5.20 23.33 -0.48
N ARG A 106 -6.25 23.97 -1.00
CA ARG A 106 -6.10 24.84 -2.17
C ARG A 106 -5.60 26.22 -1.74
N MET A 107 -4.47 26.63 -2.30
CA MET A 107 -3.91 27.96 -2.10
C MET A 107 -4.63 29.03 -2.93
N ASN A 108 -4.38 30.30 -2.63
CA ASN A 108 -4.90 31.43 -3.41
C ASN A 108 -4.40 31.42 -4.87
N SER A 109 -3.23 30.84 -5.13
CA SER A 109 -2.70 30.62 -6.50
C SER A 109 -3.52 29.60 -7.31
N GLY A 110 -4.42 28.86 -6.67
CA GLY A 110 -5.17 27.76 -7.28
C GLY A 110 -4.46 26.41 -7.17
N GLU A 111 -3.20 26.36 -6.74
CA GLU A 111 -2.44 25.12 -6.57
C GLU A 111 -2.86 24.36 -5.30
N ILE A 112 -2.58 23.06 -5.27
CA ILE A 112 -2.75 22.22 -4.08
C ILE A 112 -1.43 22.20 -3.30
N ALA A 113 -1.49 22.63 -2.04
CA ALA A 113 -0.43 22.41 -1.08
C ALA A 113 -0.77 21.21 -0.21
N ILE A 114 0.20 20.33 0.01
CA ILE A 114 0.10 19.19 0.93
C ILE A 114 1.00 19.45 2.12
N THR A 115 0.42 19.50 3.32
CA THR A 115 1.14 19.72 4.58
C THR A 115 1.14 18.48 5.45
N ASP A 116 2.23 18.23 6.15
CA ASP A 116 2.36 17.13 7.10
C ASP A 116 1.73 17.50 8.46
N MET A 117 0.75 16.72 8.91
CA MET A 117 0.12 16.90 10.23
C MET A 117 0.54 15.83 11.23
N ARG A 118 0.78 14.59 10.76
CA ARG A 118 1.24 13.48 11.58
C ARG A 118 2.13 12.55 10.75
N GLN A 119 3.28 12.18 11.28
CA GLN A 119 4.15 11.21 10.62
C GLN A 119 3.63 9.78 10.81
N PRO A 120 3.75 8.90 9.81
CA PRO A 120 3.39 7.50 9.96
C PRO A 120 4.42 6.76 10.83
N GLU A 121 3.94 5.80 11.62
CA GLU A 121 4.73 4.88 12.42
C GLU A 121 4.61 3.45 11.87
N SER A 122 5.54 2.57 12.29
CA SER A 122 5.54 1.17 11.85
C SER A 122 4.33 0.39 12.36
N ASN A 123 3.70 -0.34 11.45
CA ASN A 123 2.62 -1.25 11.76
C ASN A 123 3.14 -2.58 12.32
N THR A 124 2.75 -2.89 13.55
CA THR A 124 3.11 -4.14 14.24
C THR A 124 2.14 -5.29 14.00
N ASN A 125 1.05 -5.06 13.24
CA ASN A 125 -0.05 -6.02 13.06
C ASN A 125 -0.16 -6.55 11.62
N VAL A 126 0.95 -6.59 10.88
CA VAL A 126 0.96 -7.19 9.53
C VAL A 126 0.66 -8.69 9.65
N ASP A 127 -0.39 -9.12 8.97
CA ASP A 127 -0.84 -10.50 8.93
C ASP A 127 -0.18 -11.24 7.76
N ALA A 128 0.59 -12.28 8.05
CA ALA A 128 1.36 -13.02 7.06
C ALA A 128 0.46 -13.65 5.98
N PHE A 129 -0.72 -14.14 6.34
CA PHE A 129 -1.66 -14.72 5.38
C PHE A 129 -2.16 -13.66 4.38
N SER A 130 -2.61 -12.52 4.88
CA SER A 130 -3.04 -11.39 4.06
C SER A 130 -1.91 -10.82 3.21
N LEU A 131 -0.68 -10.78 3.72
CA LEU A 131 0.49 -10.33 2.97
C LEU A 131 0.83 -11.31 1.82
N ALA A 132 0.78 -12.62 2.07
CA ALA A 132 1.01 -13.66 1.06
C ALA A 132 0.00 -13.61 -0.10
N GLN A 133 -1.18 -13.02 0.12
CA GLN A 133 -2.18 -12.84 -0.94
C GLN A 133 -1.74 -11.88 -2.05
N PHE A 134 -0.72 -11.05 -1.83
CA PHE A 134 -0.12 -10.28 -2.92
C PHE A 134 0.55 -11.17 -3.95
N LEU A 135 1.10 -12.33 -3.55
CA LEU A 135 1.90 -13.19 -4.40
C LEU A 135 1.05 -13.99 -5.38
N TRP A 136 1.55 -14.10 -6.60
CA TRP A 136 1.06 -15.02 -7.61
C TRP A 136 1.46 -16.45 -7.26
N ARG A 137 0.80 -17.44 -7.89
CA ARG A 137 1.06 -18.85 -7.60
C ARG A 137 2.54 -19.20 -7.78
N ASP A 138 3.14 -18.80 -8.90
CA ASP A 138 4.52 -19.16 -9.19
C ASP A 138 5.51 -18.46 -8.25
N GLU A 139 5.19 -17.25 -7.79
CA GLU A 139 5.98 -16.53 -6.79
C GLU A 139 5.90 -17.17 -5.39
N LEU A 140 4.74 -17.73 -5.02
CA LEU A 140 4.59 -18.53 -3.81
C LEU A 140 5.43 -19.81 -3.91
N LEU A 141 5.35 -20.50 -5.05
CA LEU A 141 6.12 -21.72 -5.26
C LEU A 141 7.63 -21.46 -5.27
N ASP A 142 8.08 -20.35 -5.85
CA ASP A 142 9.49 -19.92 -5.83
C ASP A 142 9.99 -19.72 -4.39
N LEU A 143 9.21 -19.05 -3.54
CA LEU A 143 9.54 -18.88 -2.12
C LEU A 143 9.64 -20.24 -1.42
N LEU A 144 8.66 -21.11 -1.62
CA LEU A 144 8.57 -22.41 -0.92
C LEU A 144 9.65 -23.40 -1.35
N MET A 145 10.09 -23.38 -2.62
CA MET A 145 11.15 -24.26 -3.09
C MET A 145 12.49 -23.97 -2.41
N ARG A 146 12.75 -22.74 -1.96
CA ARG A 146 13.97 -22.38 -1.20
C ARG A 146 14.01 -23.00 0.20
N HIS A 147 12.84 -23.36 0.73
CA HIS A 147 12.68 -24.01 2.04
C HIS A 147 12.61 -25.54 1.95
N ASN A 148 13.05 -26.10 0.82
CA ASN A 148 13.15 -27.55 0.56
C ASN A 148 11.82 -28.31 0.76
N VAL A 149 10.69 -27.63 0.51
CA VAL A 149 9.35 -28.21 0.63
C VAL A 149 9.11 -29.22 -0.49
N GLY A 150 8.48 -30.35 -0.16
CA GLY A 150 8.25 -31.46 -1.06
C GLY A 150 7.39 -31.11 -2.28
N LYS A 151 7.46 -31.95 -3.32
CA LYS A 151 6.79 -31.70 -4.62
C LYS A 151 5.26 -31.67 -4.52
N GLU A 152 4.68 -32.21 -3.46
CA GLU A 152 3.25 -32.21 -3.16
C GLU A 152 2.66 -30.80 -3.03
N ILE A 153 3.46 -29.80 -2.63
CA ILE A 153 2.97 -28.42 -2.49
C ILE A 153 2.48 -27.83 -3.81
N LYS A 154 3.01 -28.31 -4.94
CA LYS A 154 2.59 -27.89 -6.29
C LYS A 154 1.14 -28.26 -6.62
N ARG A 155 0.52 -29.15 -5.86
CA ARG A 155 -0.89 -29.56 -6.02
C ARG A 155 -1.86 -28.73 -5.17
N LEU A 156 -1.37 -27.93 -4.23
CA LEU A 156 -2.21 -27.14 -3.35
C LEU A 156 -2.89 -25.97 -4.07
N THR A 157 -4.08 -25.59 -3.61
CA THR A 157 -4.77 -24.37 -4.07
C THR A 157 -4.04 -23.11 -3.59
N ARG A 158 -4.30 -21.93 -4.19
CA ARG A 158 -3.69 -20.67 -3.75
C ARG A 158 -3.93 -20.39 -2.26
N SER A 159 -5.15 -20.61 -1.77
CA SER A 159 -5.48 -20.41 -0.35
C SER A 159 -4.65 -21.30 0.58
N LYS A 160 -4.43 -22.57 0.19
CA LYS A 160 -3.59 -23.49 0.96
C LYS A 160 -2.11 -23.10 0.90
N LEU A 161 -1.64 -22.58 -0.24
CA LEU A 161 -0.29 -22.04 -0.36
C LEU A 161 -0.08 -20.79 0.52
N TRP A 162 -1.06 -19.89 0.60
CA TRP A 162 -0.97 -18.72 1.50
C TRP A 162 -0.88 -19.13 2.96
N ALA A 163 -1.72 -20.08 3.40
CA ALA A 163 -1.67 -20.61 4.77
C ALA A 163 -0.30 -21.23 5.06
N TYR A 164 0.19 -22.07 4.15
CA TYR A 164 1.50 -22.70 4.31
C TYR A 164 2.63 -21.66 4.41
N VAL A 165 2.65 -20.65 3.54
CA VAL A 165 3.63 -19.57 3.61
C VAL A 165 3.52 -18.80 4.93
N ALA A 166 2.31 -18.48 5.39
CA ALA A 166 2.09 -17.75 6.63
C ALA A 166 2.54 -18.52 7.88
N GLU A 167 2.45 -19.85 7.86
CA GLU A 167 2.83 -20.72 8.98
C GLU A 167 4.33 -21.06 9.00
N ASN A 168 4.98 -21.12 7.83
CA ASN A 168 6.32 -21.68 7.69
C ASN A 168 7.40 -20.66 7.32
N ILE A 169 7.03 -19.46 6.86
CA ILE A 169 7.97 -18.42 6.46
C ILE A 169 7.92 -17.28 7.46
N SER A 170 9.10 -16.80 7.88
CA SER A 170 9.17 -15.64 8.77
C SER A 170 8.54 -14.40 8.12
N LEU A 171 7.89 -13.55 8.92
CA LEU A 171 7.22 -12.37 8.41
C LEU A 171 8.19 -11.43 7.68
N GLU A 172 9.41 -11.27 8.18
CA GLU A 172 10.44 -10.41 7.56
C GLU A 172 10.88 -10.93 6.18
N GLU A 173 11.08 -12.24 6.05
CA GLU A 173 11.39 -12.85 4.76
C GLU A 173 10.22 -12.72 3.78
N LEU A 174 8.98 -12.93 4.25
CA LEU A 174 7.78 -12.77 3.42
C LEU A 174 7.62 -11.32 2.95
N LYS A 175 7.83 -10.33 3.82
CA LYS A 175 7.82 -8.91 3.47
C LYS A 175 8.86 -8.58 2.41
N ALA A 176 10.09 -9.10 2.55
CA ALA A 176 11.15 -8.90 1.56
C ALA A 176 10.76 -9.51 0.21
N HIS A 177 10.30 -10.77 0.20
CA HIS A 177 9.92 -11.47 -1.02
C HIS A 177 8.73 -10.80 -1.73
N VAL A 178 7.70 -10.36 -1.00
CA VAL A 178 6.56 -9.62 -1.58
C VAL A 178 7.02 -8.35 -2.28
N ARG A 179 7.88 -7.55 -1.63
CA ARG A 179 8.40 -6.31 -2.24
C ARG A 179 9.20 -6.62 -3.50
N ASP A 180 10.04 -7.64 -3.48
CA ASP A 180 10.83 -8.05 -4.64
C ASP A 180 9.97 -8.56 -5.80
N CYS A 181 8.96 -9.37 -5.53
CA CYS A 181 8.00 -9.81 -6.53
C CYS A 181 7.27 -8.63 -7.16
N LEU A 182 6.70 -7.73 -6.35
CA LEU A 182 6.02 -6.52 -6.84
C LEU A 182 6.94 -5.68 -7.75
N LYS A 183 8.20 -5.48 -7.35
CA LYS A 183 9.21 -4.78 -8.15
C LYS A 183 9.55 -5.54 -9.43
N LYS A 184 9.63 -6.87 -9.46
CA LYS A 184 10.04 -7.63 -10.65
C LYS A 184 8.93 -7.83 -11.69
N ARG A 185 7.64 -7.74 -11.31
CA ARG A 185 6.51 -7.98 -12.24
C ARG A 185 6.51 -7.03 -13.42
N GLN A 186 6.78 -7.54 -14.61
CA GLN A 186 6.69 -6.78 -15.86
C GLN A 186 5.26 -6.80 -16.43
N ALA A 187 4.88 -5.73 -17.14
CA ALA A 187 3.66 -5.62 -17.95
C ALA A 187 2.31 -5.96 -17.27
N TRP A 188 2.28 -6.13 -15.94
CA TRP A 188 1.05 -6.50 -15.24
C TRP A 188 0.10 -5.32 -15.01
N ARG A 189 0.58 -4.08 -15.24
CA ARG A 189 -0.18 -2.82 -15.21
C ARG A 189 0.49 -1.72 -16.05
N PRO A 190 -0.27 -0.98 -16.89
CA PRO A 190 0.27 0.08 -17.75
C PRO A 190 0.60 1.39 -17.01
N ASP A 191 0.05 1.58 -15.80
CA ASP A 191 0.12 2.81 -14.99
C ASP A 191 1.19 2.76 -13.88
N VAL A 192 2.04 1.73 -13.89
CA VAL A 192 3.12 1.57 -12.92
C VAL A 192 4.31 2.44 -13.27
N LEU A 193 4.79 3.21 -12.30
CA LEU A 193 6.01 4.02 -12.42
C LEU A 193 7.17 3.29 -11.74
N ARG A 194 8.23 3.07 -12.53
CA ARG A 194 9.49 2.46 -12.11
C ARG A 194 10.56 3.54 -12.14
N THR A 195 11.35 3.61 -11.08
CA THR A 195 12.42 4.60 -10.92
C THR A 195 13.78 3.96 -11.10
#